data_AF-A0A875S7U3-F1
#
_entry.id   AF-A0A875S7U3-F1
#
_cell.length_a   1.000
_cell.length_b   1.000
_cell.length_c   1.000
_cell.angle_alpha   90.00
_cell.angle_beta   90.00
_cell.angle_gamma   90.00
#
_symmetry.space_group_name_H-M   'P 1'
#
loop_
_entity.id
_entity.type
_entity.pdbx_description
1 polymer ?
#
loop_
_entity_poly.entity_id
_entity_poly.type
_entity_poly.pdbx_seq_one_letter_code
_entity_poly.pdbx_strand_id
1 'polypeptide(L)'
;MKYRVKSSNKFGSKVVEFEVFENQRRWFGVGWSDSLLPIERQHYTNEYLKQCCDTLDSYNFPNLPEMSGLSELSEKHPWKWMDEHWKIDREFCKGKDPDGWIYYDNTWGGMSYQDSISKFTRTRRLIRRALLKLV
;
A
#
# COMPACT_ATOMS: atom_id res chain seq x y z
N MET A 1 1.95 11.19 0.81
CA MET A 1 1.94 9.87 0.14
C MET A 1 2.61 10.04 -1.21
N LYS A 2 3.68 9.31 -1.44
CA LYS A 2 4.38 9.20 -2.71
C LYS A 2 3.65 8.16 -3.54
N TYR A 3 3.52 8.45 -4.81
CA TYR A 3 2.97 7.53 -5.79
C TYR A 3 3.96 7.39 -6.94
N ARG A 4 4.04 6.21 -7.56
CA ARG A 4 4.98 5.96 -8.65
C ARG A 4 4.27 6.18 -9.98
N VAL A 5 4.71 7.15 -10.76
CA VAL A 5 4.22 7.34 -12.13
C VAL A 5 4.85 6.25 -13.01
N LYS A 6 4.01 5.40 -13.62
CA LYS A 6 4.47 4.27 -14.45
C LYS A 6 4.51 4.61 -15.94
N SER A 7 3.62 5.48 -16.41
CA SER A 7 3.53 5.87 -17.82
C SER A 7 2.75 7.17 -17.98
N SER A 8 3.09 7.94 -19.02
CA SER A 8 2.35 9.13 -19.45
C SER A 8 1.84 8.87 -20.86
N ASN A 9 0.53 9.01 -21.09
CA ASN A 9 -0.02 8.86 -22.42
C ASN A 9 -0.05 10.20 -23.15
N LYS A 10 -0.04 10.19 -24.50
CA LYS A 10 -0.05 11.41 -25.34
C LYS A 10 -1.30 12.29 -25.15
N PHE A 11 -2.32 11.79 -24.46
CA PHE A 11 -3.61 12.45 -24.18
C PHE A 11 -3.71 13.11 -22.79
N GLY A 12 -2.59 13.51 -22.17
CA GLY A 12 -2.60 14.24 -20.89
C GLY A 12 -2.94 13.40 -19.65
N SER A 13 -3.13 12.08 -19.79
CA SER A 13 -3.40 11.19 -18.66
C SER A 13 -2.13 10.47 -18.21
N LYS A 14 -1.89 10.42 -16.89
CA LYS A 14 -0.78 9.69 -16.26
C LYS A 14 -1.28 8.43 -15.57
N VAL A 15 -0.62 7.30 -15.77
CA VAL A 15 -0.84 6.08 -15.00
C VAL A 15 0.01 6.15 -13.75
N VAL A 16 -0.64 6.05 -12.60
CA VAL A 16 -0.04 6.12 -11.29
C VAL A 16 -0.27 4.81 -10.55
N GLU A 17 0.77 4.27 -9.94
CA GLU A 17 0.70 3.09 -9.08
C GLU A 17 0.76 3.53 -7.62
N PHE A 18 -0.29 3.17 -6.88
CA PHE A 18 -0.37 3.33 -5.43
C PHE A 18 0.14 2.08 -4.74
N GLU A 19 0.74 2.26 -3.56
CA GLU A 19 1.21 1.18 -2.70
C GLU A 19 0.59 1.29 -1.31
N VAL A 20 0.27 0.13 -0.74
CA VAL A 20 -0.17 -0.05 0.65
C VAL A 20 0.63 -1.21 1.23
N PHE A 21 1.08 -1.06 2.47
CA PHE A 21 1.74 -2.12 3.22
C PHE A 21 0.72 -2.74 4.17
N GLU A 22 0.46 -4.02 3.99
CA GLU A 22 -0.37 -4.80 4.90
C GLU A 22 0.54 -5.47 5.93
N ASN A 23 0.22 -5.28 7.21
CA ASN A 23 1.02 -5.68 8.36
C ASN A 23 0.20 -6.66 9.23
N GLN A 24 0.85 -7.71 9.72
CA GLN A 24 0.22 -8.70 10.60
C GLN A 24 1.17 -9.14 11.73
N ARG A 25 0.58 -9.54 12.86
CA ARG A 25 1.26 -10.17 13.99
C ARG A 25 0.86 -11.63 14.11
N ARG A 26 1.81 -12.48 14.53
CA ARG A 26 1.54 -13.85 14.94
C ARG A 26 1.16 -13.91 16.43
N TRP A 27 0.06 -14.58 16.72
CA TRP A 27 -0.41 -14.87 18.06
C TRP A 27 -0.47 -16.38 18.32
N PHE A 28 -0.17 -16.76 19.55
CA PHE A 28 -0.27 -18.15 19.98
C PHE A 28 -1.73 -18.64 19.88
N GLY A 29 -1.95 -19.81 19.26
CA GLY A 29 -3.28 -20.40 19.06
C GLY A 29 -4.12 -19.81 17.93
N VAL A 30 -3.81 -18.60 17.43
CA VAL A 30 -4.53 -17.93 16.33
C VAL A 30 -3.72 -17.92 15.03
N GLY A 31 -2.40 -17.87 15.12
CA GLY A 31 -1.54 -17.67 13.95
C GLY A 31 -1.45 -16.19 13.56
N TRP A 32 -1.31 -15.91 12.27
CA TRP A 32 -1.15 -14.55 11.75
C TRP A 32 -2.48 -13.81 11.70
N SER A 33 -2.52 -12.58 12.24
CA SER A 33 -3.72 -11.73 12.33
C SER A 33 -3.35 -10.24 12.16
N ASP A 34 -4.34 -9.45 11.75
CA ASP A 34 -4.35 -7.98 11.71
C ASP A 34 -4.41 -7.31 13.10
N SER A 35 -4.58 -8.08 14.17
CA SER A 35 -4.53 -7.57 15.54
C SER A 35 -3.09 -7.28 15.96
N LEU A 36 -2.60 -6.07 15.69
CA LEU A 36 -1.24 -5.62 16.06
C LEU A 36 -1.23 -4.95 17.44
N LEU A 37 -0.04 -4.80 18.04
CA LEU A 37 0.09 -4.07 19.30
C LEU A 37 -0.06 -2.55 19.05
N PRO A 38 -0.55 -1.76 20.04
CA PRO A 38 -0.74 -0.31 19.88
C PRO A 38 0.53 0.48 19.52
N ILE A 39 1.70 -0.01 19.96
CA ILE A 39 3.00 0.63 19.72
C ILE A 39 3.63 0.24 18.37
N GLU A 40 2.94 -0.57 17.57
CA GLU A 40 3.45 -1.08 16.30
C GLU A 40 2.83 -0.37 15.10
N ARG A 41 3.22 -0.85 13.90
CA ARG A 41 2.61 -0.47 12.64
C ARG A 41 1.13 -0.87 12.66
N GLN A 42 0.28 -0.02 12.07
CA GLN A 42 -1.14 -0.33 11.86
C GLN A 42 -1.32 -1.38 10.76
N HIS A 43 -2.48 -2.03 10.67
CA HIS A 43 -2.72 -3.11 9.71
C HIS A 43 -2.46 -2.67 8.25
N TYR A 44 -2.94 -1.49 7.84
CA TYR A 44 -2.63 -0.92 6.53
C TYR A 44 -1.90 0.42 6.65
N THR A 45 -0.64 0.46 6.23
CA THR A 45 0.19 1.66 6.28
C THR A 45 0.69 2.10 4.91
N ASN A 46 1.02 3.38 4.80
CA ASN A 46 1.80 3.91 3.69
C ASN A 46 3.32 3.73 3.92
N GLU A 47 4.14 4.25 3.01
CA GLU A 47 5.61 4.19 3.05
C GLU A 47 6.25 4.89 4.26
N TYR A 48 5.48 5.76 4.93
CA TYR A 48 5.88 6.46 6.15
C TYR A 48 5.39 5.75 7.43
N LEU A 49 4.90 4.52 7.32
CA LEU A 49 4.32 3.73 8.41
C LEU A 49 3.09 4.37 9.07
N LYS A 50 2.45 5.34 8.39
CA LYS A 50 1.20 5.94 8.85
C LYS A 50 0.02 5.14 8.31
N GLN A 51 -1.02 4.97 9.14
CA GLN A 51 -2.26 4.37 8.70
C GLN A 51 -2.82 5.13 7.49
N CYS A 52 -3.27 4.39 6.49
CA CYS A 52 -3.79 4.98 5.25
C CYS A 52 -5.25 4.62 4.98
N CYS A 53 -5.73 3.52 5.54
CA CYS A 53 -7.12 3.07 5.44
C CYS A 53 -7.40 2.01 6.52
N ASP A 54 -8.67 1.79 6.83
CA ASP A 54 -9.11 0.71 7.73
C ASP A 54 -9.30 -0.59 6.94
N THR A 55 -9.79 -0.45 5.71
CA THR A 55 -9.91 -1.53 4.73
C THR A 55 -9.35 -1.07 3.39
N LEU A 56 -8.93 -2.01 2.54
CA LEU A 56 -8.40 -1.68 1.22
C LEU A 56 -9.42 -0.96 0.31
N ASP A 57 -10.71 -1.19 0.51
CA ASP A 57 -11.80 -0.55 -0.25
C ASP A 57 -12.11 0.86 0.26
N SER A 58 -11.80 1.16 1.53
CA SER A 58 -11.93 2.50 2.10
C SER A 58 -10.71 3.40 1.83
N TYR A 59 -9.82 2.99 0.92
CA TYR A 59 -8.65 3.79 0.55
C TYR A 59 -9.06 5.04 -0.22
N ASN A 60 -8.57 6.20 0.23
CA ASN A 60 -8.82 7.49 -0.41
C ASN A 60 -7.60 7.99 -1.18
N PHE A 61 -7.83 8.54 -2.37
CA PHE A 61 -6.77 9.16 -3.16
C PHE A 61 -6.18 10.37 -2.42
N PRO A 62 -4.87 10.64 -2.59
CA PRO A 62 -4.29 11.84 -2.04
C PRO A 62 -4.85 13.08 -2.74
N ASN A 63 -5.02 14.15 -1.96
CA ASN A 63 -5.27 15.47 -2.51
C ASN A 63 -4.06 15.88 -3.36
N LEU A 64 -4.33 16.36 -4.56
CA LEU A 64 -3.30 17.01 -5.35
C LEU A 64 -3.02 18.38 -4.72
N PRO A 65 -1.76 18.81 -4.59
CA PRO A 65 -1.48 20.19 -4.24
C PRO A 65 -2.17 21.06 -5.27
N GLU A 66 -3.00 22.02 -4.81
CA GLU A 66 -3.66 22.98 -5.68
C GLU A 66 -2.61 23.57 -6.63
N MET A 67 -2.73 23.27 -7.92
CA MET A 67 -2.01 24.02 -8.93
C MET A 67 -2.57 25.43 -8.85
N SER A 68 -1.83 26.30 -8.16
CA SER A 68 -2.10 27.71 -7.95
C SER A 68 -2.78 28.34 -9.16
N GLY A 69 -4.08 28.62 -9.05
CA GLY A 69 -4.80 29.51 -9.98
C GLY A 69 -6.07 28.97 -10.65
N LEU A 70 -6.46 27.71 -10.48
CA LEU A 70 -7.73 27.20 -11.03
C LEU A 70 -8.67 26.73 -9.92
N SER A 71 -9.08 27.65 -9.06
CA SER A 71 -10.23 27.44 -8.18
C SER A 71 -11.52 27.55 -8.99
N GLU A 72 -12.45 26.65 -8.70
CA GLU A 72 -13.91 26.69 -8.98
C GLU A 72 -14.45 26.01 -10.25
N LEU A 73 -13.65 25.55 -11.22
CA LEU A 73 -14.19 24.93 -12.46
C LEU A 73 -13.65 23.56 -12.87
N SER A 74 -12.67 22.97 -12.18
CA SER A 74 -12.23 21.61 -12.53
C SER A 74 -13.07 20.55 -11.81
N GLU A 75 -13.90 19.85 -12.56
CA GLU A 75 -14.68 18.70 -12.13
C GLU A 75 -13.86 17.73 -11.26
N LYS A 76 -14.48 17.31 -10.15
CA LYS A 76 -14.36 16.03 -9.44
C LYS A 76 -13.05 15.25 -9.68
N HIS A 77 -12.26 15.10 -8.62
CA HIS A 77 -11.32 13.99 -8.39
C HIS A 77 -10.69 13.43 -9.68
N PRO A 78 -9.55 13.96 -10.15
CA PRO A 78 -8.95 13.55 -11.43
C PRO A 78 -8.42 12.10 -11.42
N TRP A 79 -8.58 11.41 -10.29
CA TRP A 79 -8.22 10.03 -10.06
C TRP A 79 -9.35 9.07 -10.42
N LYS A 80 -9.01 8.04 -11.18
CA LYS A 80 -9.90 6.91 -11.45
C LYS A 80 -9.11 5.61 -11.33
N TRP A 81 -9.57 4.67 -10.51
CA TRP A 81 -8.97 3.34 -10.47
C TRP A 81 -8.98 2.70 -11.86
N MET A 82 -7.83 2.16 -12.26
CA MET A 82 -7.66 1.43 -13.51
C MET A 82 -7.72 -0.08 -13.24
N ASP A 83 -7.13 -0.53 -12.13
CA ASP A 83 -7.29 -1.90 -11.64
C ASP A 83 -8.51 -2.01 -10.72
N GLU A 84 -9.27 -3.11 -10.88
CA GLU A 84 -10.47 -3.40 -10.09
C GLU A 84 -10.18 -3.70 -8.62
N HIS A 85 -9.06 -4.37 -8.34
CA HIS A 85 -8.66 -4.80 -7.00
C HIS A 85 -7.18 -4.49 -6.75
N TRP A 86 -6.81 -4.38 -5.47
CA TRP A 86 -5.42 -4.38 -5.05
C TRP A 86 -4.75 -5.72 -5.39
N LYS A 87 -3.48 -5.68 -5.77
CA LYS A 87 -2.70 -6.85 -6.19
C LYS A 87 -1.46 -6.98 -5.31
N ILE A 88 -1.06 -8.21 -5.01
CA ILE A 88 0.18 -8.49 -4.31
C ILE A 88 1.36 -8.11 -5.21
N ASP A 89 2.26 -7.28 -4.69
CA ASP A 89 3.51 -6.98 -5.36
C ASP A 89 4.56 -8.05 -5.01
N ARG A 90 4.67 -9.06 -5.88
CA ARG A 90 5.62 -10.17 -5.70
C ARG A 90 7.08 -9.73 -5.73
N GLU A 91 7.40 -8.60 -6.37
CA GLU A 91 8.78 -8.08 -6.39
C GLU A 91 9.22 -7.61 -5.01
N PHE A 92 8.29 -7.23 -4.13
CA PHE A 92 8.60 -6.86 -2.75
C PHE A 92 9.30 -8.00 -2.00
N CYS A 93 8.78 -9.22 -2.11
CA CYS A 93 9.36 -10.43 -1.52
C CYS A 93 10.37 -11.15 -2.45
N LYS A 94 10.78 -10.54 -3.57
CA LYS A 94 11.63 -11.15 -4.61
C LYS A 94 11.09 -12.49 -5.14
N GLY A 95 9.76 -12.64 -5.19
CA GLY A 95 9.08 -13.87 -5.59
C GLY A 95 9.36 -15.08 -4.68
N LYS A 96 9.85 -14.86 -3.45
CA LYS A 96 10.21 -15.94 -2.52
C LYS A 96 9.05 -16.44 -1.66
N ASP A 97 7.97 -15.67 -1.59
CA ASP A 97 6.74 -16.03 -0.90
C ASP A 97 5.56 -15.93 -1.88
N PRO A 98 4.73 -16.97 -2.02
CA PRO A 98 3.63 -16.97 -2.99
C PRO A 98 2.56 -15.91 -2.69
N ASP A 99 2.43 -15.52 -1.41
CA ASP A 99 1.46 -14.56 -0.90
C ASP A 99 2.07 -13.16 -0.65
N GLY A 100 3.35 -13.00 -1.00
CA GLY A 100 4.07 -11.73 -0.99
C GLY A 100 4.61 -11.28 0.37
N TRP A 101 4.62 -12.17 1.38
CA TRP A 101 5.03 -11.82 2.73
C TRP A 101 6.55 -11.71 2.89
N ILE A 102 6.96 -10.76 3.72
CA ILE A 102 8.28 -10.69 4.33
C ILE A 102 8.08 -10.78 5.84
N TYR A 103 8.91 -11.58 6.50
CA TYR A 103 8.79 -11.94 7.91
C TYR A 103 9.89 -11.27 8.74
N TYR A 104 9.52 -10.88 9.95
CA TYR A 104 10.36 -10.15 10.88
C TYR A 104 10.19 -10.71 12.31
N ASP A 105 11.12 -10.34 13.19
CA ASP A 105 11.02 -10.63 14.62
C ASP A 105 9.95 -9.74 15.32
N ASN A 106 9.94 -9.72 16.65
CA ASN A 106 8.99 -8.95 17.46
C ASN A 106 9.18 -7.42 17.36
N THR A 107 10.31 -6.94 16.82
CA THR A 107 10.64 -5.52 16.74
C THR A 107 10.69 -5.03 15.30
N TRP A 108 10.10 -5.78 14.35
CA TRP A 108 10.16 -5.52 12.91
C TRP A 108 11.58 -5.59 12.32
N GLY A 109 12.51 -6.24 13.03
CA GLY A 109 13.89 -6.49 12.62
C GLY A 109 14.07 -7.87 11.97
N GLY A 110 15.31 -8.17 11.60
CA GLY A 110 15.69 -9.52 11.15
C GLY A 110 14.92 -10.02 9.93
N MET A 111 14.79 -9.19 8.90
CA MET A 111 14.05 -9.48 7.66
C MET A 111 14.38 -10.88 7.10
N SER A 112 13.35 -11.66 6.77
CA SER A 112 13.45 -12.97 6.15
C SER A 112 12.33 -13.16 5.13
N TYR A 113 12.59 -13.95 4.09
CA TYR A 113 11.58 -14.39 3.13
C TYR A 113 10.91 -15.71 3.53
N GLN A 114 11.35 -16.31 4.63
CA GLN A 114 10.84 -17.57 5.15
C GLN A 114 10.27 -17.36 6.54
N ASP A 115 9.11 -17.96 6.77
CA ASP A 115 8.47 -18.05 8.06
C ASP A 115 9.25 -19.00 8.99
N SER A 116 9.28 -18.70 10.28
CA SER A 116 9.87 -19.57 11.30
C SER A 116 9.28 -19.26 12.68
N ILE A 117 9.59 -20.09 13.67
CA ILE A 117 9.13 -19.90 15.05
C ILE A 117 9.65 -18.60 15.69
N SER A 118 10.74 -18.03 15.17
CA SER A 118 11.29 -16.75 15.63
C SER A 118 10.70 -15.53 14.91
N LYS A 119 9.71 -15.74 14.02
CA LYS A 119 9.01 -14.67 13.32
C LYS A 119 7.66 -14.39 13.95
N PHE A 120 7.42 -13.11 14.18
CA PHE A 120 6.27 -12.60 14.93
C PHE A 120 5.54 -11.48 14.22
N THR A 121 6.20 -10.79 13.29
CA THR A 121 5.57 -9.77 12.45
C THR A 121 5.83 -10.05 10.98
N ARG A 122 4.90 -9.66 10.12
CA ARG A 122 5.07 -9.76 8.67
C ARG A 122 4.46 -8.57 7.96
N THR A 123 5.03 -8.22 6.82
CA THR A 123 4.51 -7.19 5.91
C THR A 123 4.46 -7.74 4.49
N ARG A 124 3.40 -7.42 3.74
CA ARG A 124 3.38 -7.53 2.28
C ARG A 124 3.05 -6.18 1.66
N ARG A 125 3.51 -5.98 0.42
CA ARG A 125 3.16 -4.79 -0.35
C ARG A 125 2.03 -5.12 -1.32
N LEU A 126 1.01 -4.28 -1.29
CA LEU A 126 -0.10 -4.30 -2.21
C LEU A 126 0.00 -3.09 -3.14
N ILE A 127 -0.29 -3.28 -4.41
CA ILE A 127 -0.26 -2.22 -5.42
C ILE A 127 -1.59 -2.17 -6.17
N ARG A 128 -1.99 -0.95 -6.55
CA ARG A 128 -3.18 -0.72 -7.39
C ARG A 128 -2.95 0.49 -8.26
N ARG A 129 -3.26 0.37 -9.56
CA ARG A 129 -3.03 1.45 -10.51
C ARG A 129 -4.28 2.29 -10.71
N ALA A 130 -4.09 3.59 -10.85
CA ALA A 130 -5.11 4.56 -11.21
C ALA A 130 -4.64 5.41 -12.39
N LEU A 131 -5.61 5.99 -13.09
CA LEU A 131 -5.42 7.06 -14.04
C LEU A 131 -5.58 8.39 -13.34
N LEU A 132 -4.62 9.28 -13.56
CA LEU A 132 -4.69 10.70 -13.25
C LEU A 132 -4.95 11.46 -14.54
N LYS A 133 -6.12 12.08 -14.67
CA LYS A 133 -6.40 13.03 -15.75
C LYS A 133 -5.77 14.37 -15.40
N LEU A 134 -4.77 14.80 -16.17
CA LEU A 134 -4.31 16.19 -16.10
C LEU A 134 -5.22 16.99 -17.03
N VAL A 135 -5.95 17.94 -16.46
CA VAL A 135 -6.70 18.95 -17.20
C VAL A 135 -5.73 19.98 -17.75
#